data_AF-A0A4W5JWD8-F1
#
_entry.id   AF-A0A4W5JWD8-F1
#
_cell.length_a   1.000
_cell.length_b   1.000
_cell.length_c   1.000
_cell.angle_alpha   90.00
_cell.angle_beta   90.00
_cell.angle_gamma   90.00
#
_symmetry.space_group_name_H-M   'P 1'
#
loop_
_entity.id
_entity.type
_entity.pdbx_description
1 polymer ?
#
loop_
_entity_poly.entity_id
_entity_poly.type
_entity_poly.pdbx_seq_one_letter_code
_entity_poly.pdbx_strand_id
1 'polypeptide(L)'
;MNVVPSGVSKLLPRMNQTCGGLQNTEIKKSLSLQLHRAVVQLQVPVLGFNYSFSHLCLLDDKNTCIIDDIIRALEDSQSARFANRSSLPLRYPITRLADGRMAYIGHQLGGVWGVSGRGQGVRSARALQLTYYLQARGALTDRVASQWEQAFCGELGRFGAGHPELSLYPFTSSSLRTDFQASSVLARRPLLASVCVCLVLAVGCCSMRDCVRAKPWLGLLALLSIALSGLTAAGILNLTGTTYNSTYLGVPFILLGEL
;
A
#
# COMPACT_ATOMS: atom_id res chain seq x y z
N MET A 1 -3.64 3.62 -22.47
CA MET A 1 -2.17 3.37 -22.55
C MET A 1 -1.71 2.95 -21.17
N ASN A 2 -1.42 1.66 -21.03
CA ASN A 2 -0.91 1.07 -19.81
C ASN A 2 0.60 1.28 -19.78
N VAL A 3 1.11 1.91 -18.73
CA VAL A 3 2.53 1.86 -18.40
C VAL A 3 2.63 1.18 -17.04
N VAL A 4 2.78 -0.15 -17.08
CA VAL A 4 3.38 -0.90 -15.99
C VAL A 4 4.89 -0.70 -16.15
N PRO A 5 5.60 -0.05 -15.22
CA PRO A 5 7.04 0.02 -15.30
C PRO A 5 7.62 -1.38 -15.04
N SER A 6 8.26 -1.94 -16.06
CA SER A 6 9.11 -3.11 -15.97
C SER A 6 10.30 -2.81 -15.04
N GLY A 7 10.16 -3.13 -13.76
CA GLY A 7 11.23 -2.87 -12.78
C GLY A 7 10.97 -3.29 -11.33
N VAL A 8 9.92 -4.09 -11.04
CA VAL A 8 9.54 -4.46 -9.66
C VAL A 8 10.08 -5.84 -9.24
N SER A 9 11.20 -6.29 -9.82
CA SER A 9 11.74 -7.65 -9.52
C SER A 9 12.96 -7.69 -8.60
N LYS A 10 13.50 -6.57 -8.07
CA LYS A 10 14.74 -6.63 -7.27
C LYS A 10 14.86 -5.77 -6.01
N LEU A 11 13.78 -5.15 -5.52
CA LEU A 11 13.81 -4.45 -4.23
C LEU A 11 12.61 -4.85 -3.37
N LEU A 12 12.59 -6.11 -2.95
CA LEU A 12 11.95 -6.55 -1.70
C LEU A 12 13.05 -6.56 -0.62
N PRO A 13 13.37 -5.43 0.04
CA PRO A 13 14.13 -5.50 1.27
C PRO A 13 13.20 -6.11 2.33
N ARG A 14 13.67 -7.23 2.92
CA ARG A 14 13.14 -7.93 4.09
C ARG A 14 11.83 -7.36 4.66
N MET A 15 10.72 -8.02 4.34
CA MET A 15 9.56 -8.11 5.22
C MET A 15 10.03 -8.63 6.58
N ASN A 16 10.41 -7.73 7.48
CA ASN A 16 10.69 -8.03 8.88
C ASN A 16 9.66 -7.33 9.76
N GLN A 17 8.39 -7.67 9.53
CA GLN A 17 7.36 -7.72 10.56
C GLN A 17 6.58 -9.00 10.30
N THR A 18 6.99 -10.06 11.01
CA THR A 18 6.35 -11.36 11.01
C THR A 18 5.00 -11.26 11.74
N CYS A 19 3.92 -11.12 10.97
CA CYS A 19 2.60 -11.55 11.42
C CYS A 19 2.31 -12.93 10.82
N GLY A 20 2.37 -13.96 11.67
CA GLY A 20 1.60 -15.20 11.58
C GLY A 20 1.91 -16.17 10.45
N GLY A 21 2.40 -17.37 10.81
CA GLY A 21 2.72 -18.46 9.91
C GLY A 21 1.58 -18.92 9.00
N LEU A 22 1.97 -19.32 7.78
CA LEU A 22 1.13 -20.01 6.80
C LEU A 22 0.89 -21.45 7.26
N GLN A 23 -0.34 -21.76 7.70
CA GLN A 23 -0.80 -23.15 7.76
C GLN A 23 -2.23 -23.27 7.21
N ASN A 24 -2.39 -24.15 6.22
CA ASN A 24 -3.61 -24.68 5.59
C ASN A 24 -4.88 -23.82 5.62
N THR A 25 -5.15 -23.12 4.52
CA THR A 25 -6.35 -22.29 4.37
C THR A 25 -7.23 -22.82 3.24
N GLU A 26 -8.28 -23.56 3.60
CA GLU A 26 -9.49 -23.56 2.78
C GLU A 26 -10.30 -22.31 3.14
N ILE A 27 -10.75 -21.54 2.14
CA ILE A 27 -11.55 -20.34 2.39
C ILE A 27 -12.94 -20.76 2.92
N LYS A 28 -13.21 -20.50 4.20
CA LYS A 28 -14.55 -20.62 4.79
C LYS A 28 -15.40 -19.43 4.35
N LYS A 29 -16.28 -19.64 3.36
CA LYS A 29 -17.19 -18.62 2.79
C LYS A 29 -18.00 -17.86 3.86
N SER A 30 -18.48 -18.53 4.91
CA SER A 30 -19.24 -17.91 5.99
C SER A 30 -18.39 -16.93 6.80
N LEU A 31 -17.14 -17.29 7.07
CA LEU A 31 -16.22 -16.49 7.86
C LEU A 31 -15.77 -15.24 7.11
N SER A 32 -15.51 -15.35 5.80
CA SER A 32 -15.18 -14.20 4.96
C SER A 32 -16.35 -13.20 4.86
N LEU A 33 -17.58 -13.69 4.79
CA LEU A 33 -18.77 -12.84 4.80
C LEU A 33 -19.00 -12.19 6.17
N GLN A 34 -18.75 -12.91 7.27
CA GLN A 34 -18.83 -12.35 8.62
C GLN A 34 -17.80 -11.23 8.82
N LEU A 35 -16.56 -11.45 8.36
CA LEU A 35 -15.50 -10.45 8.37
C LEU A 35 -15.89 -9.21 7.55
N HIS A 36 -16.42 -9.42 6.34
CA HIS A 36 -16.90 -8.32 5.49
C HIS A 36 -17.95 -7.46 6.19
N ARG A 37 -18.93 -8.09 6.86
CA ARG A 37 -19.97 -7.36 7.62
C ARG A 37 -19.39 -6.56 8.77
N ALA A 38 -18.45 -7.14 9.53
CA ALA A 38 -17.79 -6.44 10.63
C ALA A 38 -17.03 -5.19 10.13
N VAL A 39 -16.30 -5.32 9.01
CA VAL A 39 -15.55 -4.21 8.40
C VAL A 39 -16.47 -3.09 7.89
N VAL A 40 -17.58 -3.43 7.23
CA VAL A 40 -18.52 -2.43 6.70
C VAL A 40 -19.27 -1.70 7.81
N GLN A 41 -19.53 -2.36 8.94
CA GLN A 41 -20.18 -1.79 10.12
C GLN A 41 -19.24 -0.97 11.00
N LEU A 42 -17.93 -0.97 10.71
CA LEU A 42 -16.94 -0.23 11.48
C LEU A 42 -17.25 1.27 11.47
N GLN A 43 -17.22 1.87 12.66
CA GLN A 43 -17.45 3.30 12.86
C GLN A 43 -16.23 3.95 13.53
N VAL A 44 -15.82 5.11 13.02
CA VAL A 44 -14.73 5.90 13.59
C VAL A 44 -15.20 7.31 13.95
N PRO A 45 -15.02 7.74 15.22
CA PRO A 45 -15.39 9.08 15.66
C PRO A 45 -14.32 10.09 15.23
N VAL A 46 -14.69 11.05 14.38
CA VAL A 46 -13.79 12.13 13.93
C VAL A 46 -14.53 13.45 14.02
N LEU A 47 -13.96 14.43 14.73
CA LEU A 47 -14.54 15.76 14.90
C LEU A 47 -16.00 15.74 15.43
N GLY A 48 -16.31 14.78 16.31
CA GLY A 48 -17.65 14.63 16.91
C GLY A 48 -18.69 13.90 16.05
N PHE A 49 -18.32 13.43 14.85
CA PHE A 49 -19.18 12.63 13.98
C PHE A 49 -18.65 11.20 13.83
N ASN A 50 -19.56 10.23 13.78
CA ASN A 50 -19.22 8.83 13.53
C ASN A 50 -19.27 8.56 12.03
N TYR A 51 -18.11 8.33 11.43
CA TYR A 51 -18.00 7.96 10.03
C TYR A 51 -17.95 6.45 9.90
N SER A 52 -18.76 5.91 8.98
CA SER A 52 -18.73 4.50 8.59
C SER A 52 -18.17 4.34 7.18
N PHE A 53 -17.94 3.09 6.75
CA PHE A 53 -17.47 2.79 5.41
C PHE A 53 -18.36 3.40 4.31
N SER A 54 -19.68 3.43 4.48
CA SER A 54 -20.61 4.00 3.49
C SER A 54 -20.42 5.49 3.24
N HIS A 55 -19.84 6.23 4.18
CA HIS A 55 -19.55 7.66 4.03
C HIS A 55 -18.19 7.92 3.37
N LEU A 56 -17.31 6.93 3.37
CA LEU A 56 -15.93 7.04 2.89
C LEU A 56 -15.68 6.27 1.60
N CYS A 57 -16.59 5.38 1.20
CA CYS A 57 -16.39 4.51 0.07
C CYS A 57 -16.31 5.28 -1.25
N LEU A 58 -15.59 4.71 -2.21
CA LEU A 58 -15.64 5.19 -3.58
C LEU A 58 -17.00 4.83 -4.20
N LEU A 59 -17.70 5.84 -4.72
CA LEU A 59 -19.02 5.71 -5.33
C LEU A 59 -18.90 5.33 -6.80
N ASP A 60 -19.76 4.41 -7.25
CA ASP A 60 -19.98 4.04 -8.65
C ASP A 60 -20.91 5.06 -9.34
N ASP A 61 -21.11 4.92 -10.66
CA ASP A 61 -22.02 5.76 -11.46
C ASP A 61 -23.47 5.75 -10.93
N LYS A 62 -23.84 4.70 -10.19
CA LYS A 62 -25.15 4.53 -9.53
C LYS A 62 -25.21 5.10 -8.11
N ASN A 63 -24.18 5.83 -7.68
CA ASN A 63 -24.04 6.38 -6.33
C ASN A 63 -24.04 5.30 -5.23
N THR A 64 -23.49 4.12 -5.53
CA THR A 64 -23.33 3.00 -4.60
C THR A 64 -21.85 2.70 -4.36
N CYS A 65 -21.47 2.26 -3.16
CA CYS A 65 -20.09 1.88 -2.88
C CYS A 65 -19.58 0.78 -3.81
N ILE A 66 -18.39 0.97 -4.37
CA ILE A 66 -17.68 -0.05 -5.14
C ILE A 66 -17.10 -1.08 -4.16
N ILE A 67 -17.53 -2.33 -4.30
CA ILE A 67 -17.10 -3.49 -3.51
C ILE A 67 -16.81 -4.63 -4.50
N ASP A 68 -15.84 -5.48 -4.16
CA ASP A 68 -15.48 -6.65 -4.96
C ASP A 68 -16.67 -7.57 -5.26
N ASP A 69 -16.86 -7.91 -6.54
CA ASP A 69 -17.96 -8.77 -7.00
C ASP A 69 -17.91 -10.20 -6.43
N ILE A 70 -16.75 -10.68 -5.92
CA ILE A 70 -16.67 -11.96 -5.21
C ILE A 70 -17.54 -11.98 -3.96
N ILE A 71 -17.71 -10.85 -3.26
CA ILE A 71 -18.59 -10.77 -2.08
C ILE A 71 -20.03 -11.06 -2.50
N ARG A 72 -20.51 -10.44 -3.57
CA ARG A 72 -21.85 -10.69 -4.13
C ARG A 72 -22.03 -12.15 -4.51
N ALA A 73 -21.04 -12.75 -5.19
CA ALA A 73 -21.08 -14.17 -5.55
C ALA A 73 -21.09 -15.10 -4.32
N LEU A 74 -20.39 -14.72 -3.24
CA LEU A 74 -20.39 -15.47 -1.98
C LEU A 74 -21.74 -15.36 -1.26
N GLU A 75 -22.34 -14.16 -1.20
CA GLU A 75 -23.67 -13.92 -0.63
C GLU A 75 -24.76 -14.69 -1.38
N ASP A 76 -24.75 -14.66 -2.72
CA ASP A 76 -25.64 -15.44 -3.58
C ASP A 76 -25.52 -16.94 -3.29
N SER A 77 -24.30 -17.43 -3.06
CA SER A 77 -24.07 -18.84 -2.75
C SER A 77 -24.56 -19.23 -1.35
N GLN A 78 -24.48 -18.30 -0.38
CA GLN A 78 -24.95 -18.50 0.98
C GLN A 78 -26.49 -18.48 1.03
N SER A 79 -27.11 -17.53 0.34
CA SER A 79 -28.57 -17.41 0.26
C SER A 79 -29.20 -18.59 -0.46
N ALA A 80 -28.60 -19.08 -1.54
CA ALA A 80 -29.05 -20.30 -2.23
C ALA A 80 -29.00 -21.53 -1.31
N ARG A 81 -27.93 -21.67 -0.50
CA ARG A 81 -27.85 -22.74 0.51
C ARG A 81 -28.93 -22.63 1.57
N PHE A 82 -29.18 -21.42 2.07
CA PHE A 82 -30.23 -21.19 3.07
C PHE A 82 -31.63 -21.48 2.51
N ALA A 83 -31.85 -21.20 1.22
CA ALA A 83 -33.08 -21.49 0.51
C ALA A 83 -33.19 -22.94 -0.01
N ASN A 84 -32.30 -23.86 0.39
CA ASN A 84 -32.21 -25.24 -0.12
C ASN A 84 -32.17 -25.34 -1.66
N ARG A 85 -31.66 -24.29 -2.33
CA ARG A 85 -31.50 -24.23 -3.78
C ARG A 85 -30.07 -24.59 -4.15
N SER A 86 -29.90 -25.21 -5.32
CA SER A 86 -28.58 -25.42 -5.92
C SER A 86 -27.89 -24.08 -6.17
N SER A 87 -26.79 -23.82 -5.46
CA SER A 87 -25.97 -22.62 -5.66
C SER A 87 -25.36 -22.61 -7.06
N LEU A 88 -25.33 -21.45 -7.72
CA LEU A 88 -24.64 -21.29 -9.00
C LEU A 88 -23.14 -21.62 -8.81
N PRO A 89 -22.54 -22.49 -9.64
CA PRO A 89 -21.12 -22.81 -9.51
C PRO A 89 -20.27 -21.58 -9.85
N LEU A 90 -19.43 -21.14 -8.90
CA LEU A 90 -18.44 -20.08 -9.15
C LEU A 90 -17.48 -20.56 -10.23
N ARG A 91 -17.47 -19.89 -11.38
CA ARG A 91 -16.56 -20.21 -12.48
C ARG A 91 -15.32 -19.32 -12.41
N TYR A 92 -14.16 -19.92 -12.65
CA TYR A 92 -12.89 -19.20 -12.71
C TYR A 92 -12.41 -19.11 -14.17
N PRO A 93 -11.84 -17.98 -14.62
CA PRO A 93 -11.64 -16.72 -13.88
C PRO A 93 -12.84 -15.76 -13.95
N ILE A 94 -13.87 -16.08 -14.75
CA ILE A 94 -15.08 -15.26 -14.91
C ILE A 94 -16.27 -16.05 -14.36
N THR A 95 -16.99 -15.46 -13.41
CA THR A 95 -18.19 -16.04 -12.81
C THR A 95 -19.43 -15.24 -13.24
N ARG A 96 -20.58 -15.92 -13.28
CA ARG A 96 -21.87 -15.28 -13.53
C ARG A 96 -22.53 -14.96 -12.19
N LEU A 97 -22.91 -13.70 -11.96
CA LEU A 97 -23.68 -13.28 -10.78
C LEU A 97 -25.18 -13.60 -10.97
N ALA A 98 -25.95 -13.58 -9.88
CA ALA A 98 -27.42 -13.74 -9.95
C ALA A 98 -28.09 -12.67 -10.85
N ASP A 99 -27.50 -11.47 -10.91
CA ASP A 99 -27.89 -10.34 -11.76
C ASP A 99 -27.56 -10.55 -13.26
N GLY A 100 -27.07 -11.73 -13.64
CA GLY A 100 -26.73 -12.07 -15.04
C GLY A 100 -25.42 -11.45 -15.55
N ARG A 101 -24.83 -10.52 -14.80
CA ARG A 101 -23.52 -9.90 -15.09
C ARG A 101 -22.38 -10.92 -14.96
N MET A 102 -21.36 -10.75 -15.79
CA MET A 102 -20.11 -11.53 -15.73
C MET A 102 -19.07 -10.74 -14.92
N ALA A 103 -18.59 -11.33 -13.83
CA ALA A 103 -17.57 -10.73 -12.97
C ALA A 103 -16.24 -11.47 -13.09
N TYR A 104 -15.14 -10.72 -13.21
CA TYR A 104 -13.80 -11.26 -13.27
C TYR A 104 -13.21 -11.37 -11.86
N ILE A 105 -13.05 -12.61 -11.38
CA ILE A 105 -12.56 -12.94 -10.03
C ILE A 105 -11.11 -13.45 -10.03
N GLY A 106 -10.42 -13.34 -11.17
CA GLY A 106 -9.05 -13.85 -11.33
C GLY A 106 -8.03 -13.23 -10.38
N HIS A 107 -8.21 -11.95 -10.04
CA HIS A 107 -7.34 -11.22 -9.12
C HIS A 107 -7.73 -11.43 -7.63
N GLN A 108 -8.95 -11.87 -7.36
CA GLN A 108 -9.49 -12.02 -6.00
C GLN A 108 -9.21 -13.39 -5.40
N LEU A 109 -8.96 -14.42 -6.23
CA LEU A 109 -8.72 -15.79 -5.77
C LEU A 109 -7.29 -16.24 -6.09
N GLY A 110 -6.58 -16.70 -5.07
CA GLY A 110 -5.25 -17.30 -5.17
C GLY A 110 -5.26 -18.80 -4.86
N GLY A 111 -4.38 -19.56 -5.53
CA GLY A 111 -4.22 -20.99 -5.29
C GLY A 111 -5.50 -21.80 -5.53
N VAL A 112 -6.17 -21.54 -6.65
CA VAL A 112 -7.43 -22.19 -7.03
C VAL A 112 -7.17 -23.66 -7.40
N TRP A 113 -7.97 -24.56 -6.82
CA TRP A 113 -7.91 -26.00 -7.08
C TRP A 113 -9.28 -26.56 -7.49
N GLY A 114 -9.27 -27.57 -8.34
CA GLY A 114 -10.48 -28.23 -8.82
C GLY A 114 -11.14 -27.58 -10.05
N VAL A 115 -10.36 -26.96 -10.93
CA VAL A 115 -10.80 -26.58 -12.29
C VAL A 115 -10.77 -27.83 -13.19
N SER A 116 -11.56 -28.85 -12.87
CA SER A 116 -11.62 -30.09 -13.66
C SER A 116 -12.82 -30.08 -14.59
N GLY A 117 -12.57 -29.83 -15.87
CA GLY A 117 -13.52 -30.01 -16.97
C GLY A 117 -14.43 -28.82 -17.27
N ARG A 118 -14.83 -28.70 -18.55
CA ARG A 118 -15.71 -27.65 -19.10
C ARG A 118 -16.98 -27.51 -18.26
N GLY A 119 -17.00 -26.53 -17.35
CA GLY A 119 -18.18 -26.14 -16.58
C GLY A 119 -18.20 -26.50 -15.10
N GLN A 120 -17.18 -27.18 -14.56
CA GLN A 120 -17.11 -27.45 -13.12
C GLN A 120 -16.51 -26.24 -12.38
N GLY A 121 -17.27 -25.72 -11.41
CA GLY A 121 -16.89 -24.51 -10.66
C GLY A 121 -15.68 -24.73 -9.74
N VAL A 122 -15.16 -23.62 -9.20
CA VAL A 122 -14.10 -23.59 -8.19
C VAL A 122 -14.51 -24.43 -6.99
N ARG A 123 -13.78 -25.54 -6.77
CA ARG A 123 -14.01 -26.42 -5.62
C ARG A 123 -13.32 -25.90 -4.37
N SER A 124 -12.09 -25.41 -4.51
CA SER A 124 -11.31 -24.84 -3.41
C SER A 124 -10.40 -23.72 -3.91
N ALA A 125 -10.09 -22.77 -3.03
CA ALA A 125 -9.09 -21.74 -3.26
C ALA A 125 -8.35 -21.48 -1.95
N ARG A 126 -7.04 -21.21 -2.06
CA ARG A 126 -6.13 -21.10 -0.91
C ARG A 126 -6.10 -19.70 -0.32
N ALA A 127 -6.34 -18.67 -1.14
CA ALA A 127 -6.32 -17.28 -0.73
C ALA A 127 -7.48 -16.50 -1.33
N LEU A 128 -8.06 -15.60 -0.54
CA LEU A 128 -9.07 -14.64 -0.96
C LEU A 128 -8.53 -13.24 -0.70
N GLN A 129 -8.50 -12.40 -1.72
CA GLN A 129 -8.20 -10.98 -1.61
C GLN A 129 -9.51 -10.19 -1.64
N LEU A 130 -9.69 -9.33 -0.62
CA LEU A 130 -10.80 -8.38 -0.52
C LEU A 130 -10.25 -6.97 -0.49
N THR A 131 -10.79 -6.10 -1.34
CA THR A 131 -10.35 -4.72 -1.54
C THR A 131 -11.49 -3.78 -1.21
N TYR A 132 -11.21 -2.81 -0.34
CA TYR A 132 -12.15 -1.75 0.04
C TYR A 132 -11.60 -0.43 -0.49
N TYR A 133 -12.36 0.23 -1.38
CA TYR A 133 -11.94 1.49 -1.97
C TYR A 133 -12.46 2.66 -1.14
N LEU A 134 -11.55 3.48 -0.60
CA LEU A 134 -11.86 4.71 0.13
C LEU A 134 -11.61 5.95 -0.74
N GLN A 135 -12.43 6.97 -0.54
CA GLN A 135 -12.36 8.27 -1.21
C GLN A 135 -11.74 9.31 -0.27
N ALA A 136 -10.48 9.67 -0.51
CA ALA A 136 -9.76 10.71 0.23
C ALA A 136 -9.79 12.06 -0.52
N ARG A 137 -10.98 12.66 -0.73
CA ARG A 137 -11.13 13.95 -1.40
C ARG A 137 -11.10 15.12 -0.40
N GLY A 138 -9.89 15.47 0.06
CA GLY A 138 -9.64 16.61 0.93
C GLY A 138 -9.03 16.25 2.28
N ALA A 139 -8.54 17.27 3.01
CA ALA A 139 -7.77 17.08 4.24
C ALA A 139 -8.58 16.41 5.37
N LEU A 140 -9.88 16.69 5.47
CA LEU A 140 -10.75 16.07 6.47
C LEU A 140 -10.99 14.59 6.14
N THR A 141 -11.36 14.28 4.90
CA THR A 141 -11.57 12.89 4.46
C THR A 141 -10.29 12.04 4.48
N ASP A 142 -9.11 12.62 4.22
CA ASP A 142 -7.84 11.89 4.32
C ASP A 142 -7.52 11.54 5.78
N ARG A 143 -7.80 12.44 6.73
CA ARG A 143 -7.71 12.14 8.17
C ARG A 143 -8.68 11.05 8.61
N VAL A 144 -9.95 11.16 8.18
CA VAL A 144 -10.97 10.15 8.51
C VAL A 144 -10.60 8.80 7.90
N ALA A 145 -10.16 8.76 6.64
CA ALA A 145 -9.73 7.54 5.97
C ALA A 145 -8.54 6.90 6.69
N SER A 146 -7.55 7.69 7.12
CA SER A 146 -6.40 7.15 7.89
C SER A 146 -6.82 6.56 9.24
N GLN A 147 -7.74 7.22 9.96
CA GLN A 147 -8.28 6.66 11.21
C GLN A 147 -9.13 5.40 10.97
N TRP A 148 -9.91 5.38 9.89
CA TRP A 148 -10.66 4.19 9.49
C TRP A 148 -9.74 3.02 9.16
N GLU A 149 -8.64 3.25 8.43
CA GLU A 149 -7.64 2.21 8.14
C GLU A 149 -6.97 1.66 9.40
N GLN A 150 -6.69 2.51 10.41
CA GLN A 150 -6.17 2.06 11.70
C GLN A 150 -7.18 1.18 12.45
N ALA A 151 -8.44 1.60 12.49
CA ALA A 151 -9.52 0.83 13.10
C ALA A 151 -9.74 -0.51 12.36
N PHE A 152 -9.63 -0.49 11.02
CA PHE A 152 -9.69 -1.69 10.18
C PHE A 152 -8.60 -2.69 10.54
N CYS A 153 -7.34 -2.26 10.65
CA CYS A 153 -6.23 -3.12 11.08
C CYS A 153 -6.47 -3.71 12.48
N GLY A 154 -6.99 -2.90 13.41
CA GLY A 154 -7.33 -3.35 14.76
C GLY A 154 -8.44 -4.41 14.77
N GLU A 155 -9.50 -4.19 14.00
CA GLU A 155 -10.62 -5.14 13.87
C GLU A 155 -10.16 -6.45 13.20
N LEU A 156 -9.31 -6.36 12.18
CA LEU A 156 -8.73 -7.53 11.52
C LEU A 156 -7.86 -8.36 12.48
N GLY A 157 -7.08 -7.70 13.33
CA GLY A 157 -6.28 -8.35 14.37
C GLY A 157 -7.15 -9.05 15.44
N ARG A 158 -8.23 -8.39 15.88
CA ARG A 158 -9.19 -8.98 16.84
C ARG A 158 -9.90 -10.20 16.24
N PHE A 159 -10.36 -10.09 15.00
CA PHE A 159 -11.03 -11.17 14.30
C PHE A 159 -10.08 -12.35 14.05
N GLY A 160 -8.84 -12.07 13.64
CA GLY A 160 -7.80 -13.09 13.49
C GLY A 160 -7.47 -13.82 14.80
N ALA A 161 -7.44 -13.10 15.93
CA ALA A 161 -7.26 -13.72 17.24
C ALA A 161 -8.41 -14.66 17.64
N GLY A 162 -9.65 -14.35 17.23
CA GLY A 162 -10.81 -15.21 17.44
C GLY A 162 -10.88 -16.43 16.51
N HIS A 163 -10.18 -16.38 15.37
CA HIS A 163 -10.23 -17.41 14.34
C HIS A 163 -8.81 -17.78 13.85
N PRO A 164 -8.03 -18.54 14.65
CA PRO A 164 -6.64 -18.88 14.32
C PRO A 164 -6.50 -19.75 13.06
N GLU A 165 -7.60 -20.36 12.60
CA GLU A 165 -7.66 -21.10 11.33
C GLU A 165 -7.58 -20.19 10.10
N LEU A 166 -7.75 -18.88 10.25
CA LEU A 166 -7.72 -17.91 9.15
C LEU A 166 -6.53 -16.96 9.31
N SER A 167 -5.52 -17.11 8.45
CA SER A 167 -4.44 -16.12 8.34
C SER A 167 -4.94 -14.87 7.61
N LEU A 168 -5.06 -13.76 8.33
CA LEU A 168 -5.46 -12.46 7.80
C LEU A 168 -4.24 -11.55 7.66
N TYR A 169 -4.13 -10.92 6.48
CA TYR A 169 -3.05 -9.98 6.17
C TYR A 169 -3.65 -8.62 5.78
N PRO A 170 -3.70 -7.65 6.71
CA PRO A 170 -4.19 -6.30 6.39
C PRO A 170 -3.17 -5.59 5.50
N PHE A 171 -3.66 -4.90 4.47
CA PHE A 171 -2.88 -3.98 3.66
C PHE A 171 -3.64 -2.66 3.54
N THR A 172 -3.04 -1.57 4.00
CA THR A 172 -3.68 -0.23 4.00
C THR A 172 -2.75 0.82 3.42
N SER A 173 -3.31 1.92 2.93
CA SER A 173 -2.52 3.01 2.33
C SER A 173 -1.69 3.75 3.39
N SER A 174 -2.22 3.91 4.62
CA SER A 174 -1.52 4.52 5.75
C SER A 174 -0.32 3.69 6.20
N SER A 175 -0.42 2.36 6.27
CA SER A 175 0.71 1.49 6.62
C SER A 175 1.83 1.65 5.59
N LEU A 176 1.51 1.59 4.30
CA LEU A 176 2.49 1.78 3.23
C LEU A 176 3.13 3.17 3.29
N ARG A 177 2.35 4.24 3.48
CA ARG A 177 2.89 5.60 3.68
C ARG A 177 3.86 5.64 4.86
N THR A 178 3.50 5.02 5.98
CA THR A 178 4.33 4.98 7.20
C THR A 178 5.63 4.22 6.97
N ASP A 179 5.58 3.08 6.29
CA ASP A 179 6.76 2.26 5.97
C ASP A 179 7.71 2.97 5.00
N PHE A 180 7.17 3.68 4.01
CA PHE A 180 7.97 4.52 3.12
C PHE A 180 8.65 5.67 3.88
N GLN A 181 7.93 6.32 4.80
CA GLN A 181 8.48 7.40 5.62
C GLN A 181 9.56 6.87 6.57
N ALA A 182 9.31 5.75 7.25
CA ALA A 182 10.29 5.12 8.14
C ALA A 182 11.57 4.71 7.38
N SER A 183 11.43 4.10 6.21
CA SER A 183 12.57 3.74 5.35
C SER A 183 13.38 4.97 4.94
N SER A 184 12.71 6.08 4.64
CA SER A 184 13.36 7.33 4.25
C SER A 184 14.13 7.99 5.40
N VAL A 185 13.58 7.95 6.62
CA VAL A 185 14.24 8.46 7.82
C VAL A 185 15.45 7.61 8.19
N LEU A 186 15.39 6.29 8.00
CA LEU A 186 16.54 5.41 8.19
C LEU A 186 17.67 5.71 7.19
N ALA A 187 17.31 6.03 5.94
CA ALA A 187 18.29 6.45 4.93
C ALA A 187 18.95 7.81 5.25
N ARG A 188 18.30 8.69 6.03
CA ARG A 188 18.86 10.02 6.38
C ARG A 188 20.24 9.96 7.03
N ARG A 189 20.47 9.02 7.95
CA ARG A 189 21.75 8.91 8.68
C ARG A 189 22.96 8.57 7.78
N PRO A 190 22.93 7.51 6.96
CA PRO A 190 24.02 7.21 6.04
C PRO A 190 24.19 8.28 4.94
N LEU A 191 23.12 8.94 4.51
CA LEU A 191 23.22 10.05 3.55
C LEU A 191 23.95 11.27 4.16
N LEU A 192 23.63 11.64 5.40
CA LEU A 192 24.36 12.71 6.09
C LEU A 192 25.83 12.33 6.34
N ALA A 193 26.09 11.08 6.72
CA ALA A 193 27.45 10.59 6.94
C ALA A 193 28.30 10.65 5.65
N SER A 194 27.76 10.24 4.51
CA SER A 194 28.46 10.31 3.22
C SER A 194 28.71 11.76 2.77
N VAL A 195 27.76 12.68 2.96
CA VAL A 195 27.99 14.12 2.72
C VAL A 195 29.12 14.65 3.60
N CYS A 196 29.14 14.31 4.90
CA CYS A 196 30.22 14.70 5.80
C CYS A 196 31.58 14.13 5.36
N VAL A 197 31.63 12.88 4.93
CA VAL A 197 32.86 12.24 4.43
C VAL A 197 33.33 12.90 3.13
N CYS A 198 32.43 13.20 2.18
CA CYS A 198 32.76 13.94 0.97
C CYS A 198 33.32 15.33 1.28
N LEU A 199 32.75 16.04 2.26
CA LEU A 199 33.25 17.34 2.72
C LEU A 199 34.65 17.24 3.31
N VAL A 200 34.90 16.27 4.19
CA VAL A 200 36.21 16.05 4.81
C VAL A 200 37.25 15.64 3.78
N LEU A 201 36.90 14.79 2.82
CA LEU A 201 37.78 14.41 1.72
C LEU A 201 38.08 15.59 0.80
N ALA A 202 37.11 16.45 0.50
CA ALA A 202 37.33 17.66 -0.28
C ALA A 202 38.33 18.59 0.44
N VAL A 203 38.13 18.85 1.74
CA VAL A 203 39.03 19.67 2.56
C VAL A 203 40.42 19.04 2.66
N GLY A 204 40.51 17.72 2.88
CA GLY A 204 41.76 16.97 2.94
C GLY A 204 42.54 16.98 1.62
N CYS A 205 41.87 16.79 0.49
CA CYS A 205 42.44 16.89 -0.85
C CYS A 205 42.93 18.32 -1.16
N CYS A 206 42.22 19.34 -0.70
CA CYS A 206 42.66 20.73 -0.81
C CYS A 206 43.87 21.05 0.09
N SER A 207 44.02 20.35 1.23
CA SER A 207 45.09 20.61 2.20
C SER A 207 46.40 19.86 1.91
N MET A 208 46.35 18.69 1.24
CA MET A 208 47.50 17.79 1.08
C MET A 208 48.25 17.95 -0.25
N ARG A 209 47.81 18.85 -1.14
CA ARG A 209 48.34 18.96 -2.51
C ARG A 209 48.74 20.40 -2.82
N ASP A 210 49.94 20.77 -2.40
CA ASP A 210 50.70 21.96 -2.80
C ASP A 210 49.86 23.16 -3.27
N CYS A 211 49.56 24.07 -2.33
CA CYS A 211 48.79 25.32 -2.53
C CYS A 211 49.33 26.27 -3.64
N VAL A 212 50.43 25.92 -4.29
CA VAL A 212 51.08 26.69 -5.36
C VAL A 212 50.66 26.20 -6.77
N ARG A 213 50.21 24.94 -6.91
CA ARG A 213 49.83 24.35 -8.21
C ARG A 213 48.35 24.00 -8.31
N ALA A 214 47.71 23.68 -7.19
CA ALA A 214 46.25 23.52 -7.13
C ALA A 214 45.59 24.89 -6.90
N LYS A 215 44.43 25.15 -7.52
CA LYS A 215 43.56 26.30 -7.24
C LYS A 215 42.43 25.83 -6.31
N PRO A 216 42.68 25.61 -5.00
CA PRO A 216 41.71 25.03 -4.07
C PRO A 216 40.43 25.88 -3.93
N TRP A 217 40.54 27.18 -4.21
CA TRP A 217 39.44 28.15 -4.24
C TRP A 217 38.29 27.74 -5.19
N LEU A 218 38.61 27.10 -6.33
CA LEU A 218 37.59 26.64 -7.28
C LEU A 218 36.75 25.49 -6.72
N GLY A 219 37.37 24.58 -5.96
CA GLY A 219 36.65 23.49 -5.27
C GLY A 219 35.77 24.00 -4.13
N LEU A 220 36.25 24.97 -3.35
CA LEU A 220 35.47 25.64 -2.31
C LEU A 220 34.25 26.38 -2.88
N LEU A 221 34.41 27.10 -3.99
CA LEU A 221 33.31 27.78 -4.66
C LEU A 221 32.28 26.80 -5.23
N ALA A 222 32.72 25.66 -5.78
CA ALA A 222 31.82 24.62 -6.26
C ALA A 222 30.98 24.03 -5.11
N LEU A 223 31.62 23.72 -3.98
CA LEU A 223 30.96 23.19 -2.79
C LEU A 223 29.94 24.18 -2.21
N LEU A 224 30.31 25.46 -2.15
CA LEU A 224 29.43 26.54 -1.69
C LEU A 224 28.22 26.72 -2.61
N SER A 225 28.42 26.65 -3.93
CA SER A 225 27.35 26.74 -4.94
C SER A 225 26.34 25.59 -4.80
N ILE A 226 26.82 24.35 -4.60
CA ILE A 226 25.96 23.18 -4.39
C ILE A 226 25.17 23.32 -3.09
N ALA A 227 25.80 23.77 -2.00
CA ALA A 227 25.13 23.99 -0.72
C ALA A 227 24.04 25.07 -0.81
N LEU A 228 24.34 26.21 -1.46
CA LEU A 228 23.38 27.28 -1.70
C LEU A 228 22.22 26.81 -2.59
N SER A 229 22.49 26.05 -3.64
CA SER A 229 21.47 25.46 -4.52
C SER A 229 20.55 24.48 -3.77
N GLY A 230 21.12 23.66 -2.89
CA GLY A 230 20.34 22.76 -2.03
C GLY A 230 19.43 23.53 -1.04
N LEU A 231 19.96 24.58 -0.42
CA LEU A 231 19.20 25.44 0.51
C LEU A 231 18.08 26.21 -0.19
N THR A 232 18.32 26.74 -1.39
CA THR A 232 17.29 27.45 -2.16
C THR A 232 16.20 26.50 -2.63
N ALA A 233 16.56 25.31 -3.11
CA ALA A 233 15.57 24.29 -3.47
C ALA A 233 14.72 23.86 -2.27
N ALA A 234 15.32 23.64 -1.09
CA ALA A 234 14.60 23.32 0.14
C ALA A 234 13.69 24.48 0.60
N GLY A 235 14.14 25.72 0.47
CA GLY A 235 13.35 26.92 0.78
C GLY A 235 12.13 27.06 -0.12
N ILE A 236 12.29 26.85 -1.42
CA ILE A 236 11.19 26.90 -2.40
C ILE A 236 10.14 25.81 -2.09
N LEU A 237 10.57 24.59 -1.76
CA LEU A 237 9.65 23.49 -1.42
C LEU A 237 8.86 23.74 -0.14
N ASN A 238 9.47 24.41 0.84
CA ASN A 238 8.80 24.82 2.06
C ASN A 238 7.75 25.91 1.79
N LEU A 239 8.07 26.89 0.93
CA LEU A 239 7.15 27.96 0.54
C LEU A 239 5.96 27.47 -0.29
N THR A 240 6.13 26.43 -1.12
CA THR A 240 5.04 25.84 -1.91
C THR A 240 4.14 24.91 -1.11
N GLY A 241 4.41 24.71 0.19
CA GLY A 241 3.60 23.84 1.07
C GLY A 241 3.62 22.36 0.63
N THR A 242 4.56 21.98 -0.22
CA THR A 242 4.67 20.61 -0.69
C THR A 242 5.21 19.72 0.41
N THR A 243 4.55 18.59 0.66
CA THR A 243 4.99 17.62 1.67
C THR A 243 6.35 17.05 1.24
N TYR A 244 7.34 17.15 2.13
CA TYR A 244 8.70 16.64 1.92
C TYR A 244 8.64 15.16 1.49
N ASN A 245 8.95 14.90 0.22
CA ASN A 245 8.96 13.53 -0.30
C ASN A 245 10.36 12.93 -0.14
N SER A 246 10.42 11.66 0.25
CA SER A 246 11.66 10.90 0.44
C SER A 246 12.52 10.83 -0.82
N THR A 247 11.95 11.09 -2.00
CA THR A 247 12.67 11.19 -3.28
C THR A 247 13.73 12.31 -3.30
N TYR A 248 13.54 13.40 -2.53
CA TYR A 248 14.50 14.51 -2.47
C TYR A 248 15.82 14.15 -1.78
N LEU A 249 15.85 13.05 -1.03
CA LEU A 249 17.08 12.54 -0.41
C LEU A 249 18.13 12.05 -1.42
N GLY A 250 17.70 11.70 -2.65
CA GLY A 250 18.60 11.25 -3.72
C GLY A 250 19.20 12.37 -4.59
N VAL A 251 18.59 13.56 -4.60
CA VAL A 251 19.01 14.71 -5.41
C VAL A 251 20.46 15.13 -5.15
N PRO A 252 20.96 15.25 -3.90
CA PRO A 252 22.36 15.60 -3.67
C PRO A 252 23.35 14.53 -4.19
N PHE A 253 22.96 13.25 -4.26
CA PHE A 253 23.82 12.19 -4.80
C PHE A 253 23.95 12.27 -6.32
N ILE A 254 22.87 12.62 -7.01
CA ILE A 254 22.89 12.85 -8.46
C ILE A 254 23.78 14.07 -8.77
N LEU A 255 23.65 15.15 -8.00
CA LEU A 255 24.46 16.35 -8.18
C LEU A 255 25.95 16.14 -7.86
N LEU A 256 26.28 15.28 -6.89
CA LEU A 256 27.66 14.92 -6.55
C LEU A 256 28.31 13.95 -7.55
N GLY A 257 27.52 13.13 -8.26
CA GLY A 257 28.04 12.20 -9.28
C GLY A 257 28.39 12.86 -10.61
N GLU A 258 27.93 14.10 -10.83
CA GLU A 258 28.22 14.91 -12.01
C GLU A 258 29.45 15.85 -11.81
N LEU A 259 30.08 15.84 -10.63
CA LEU A 259 31.35 16.54 -10.34
C LEU A 259 32.56 15.62 -10.55
#